data_AF-A0A7S2RZ73-F1
#
_entry.id   AF-A0A7S2RZ73-F1
#
_cell.length_a   1.000
_cell.length_b   1.000
_cell.length_c   1.000
_cell.angle_alpha   90.00
_cell.angle_beta   90.00
_cell.angle_gamma   90.00
#
_symmetry.space_group_name_H-M   'P 1'
#
loop_
_entity.id
_entity.type
_entity.pdbx_description
1 polymer ?
#
loop_
_entity_poly.entity_id
_entity_poly.type
_entity_poly.pdbx_seq_one_letter_code
_entity_poly.pdbx_strand_id
1 'polypeptide(L)'
;MIRAGAIAKKVIQELEDMECDTTTGCTGAVADTARATFAGRTLNDYYTEGKGDGLSFQELEGFGLVTTSTPIFQKHSIFVHYAQAKSLLEGNLKDHGNGMSPIALDECRSLPIDFNPTDFEDEGGNMVLWNDKKGGKYPWDQRYFQEGPFNDGFDPEYITRYAADSANTAASYATGHKTAPGMMSVNLYEEDVTTIVEDAMKCGKAAGVISSVPVLHATPGSFVAHSNYRKNGSQLQKSFEKVNPTFVAGACASIYQPSEEHKNKMRPNGSLSNQWTLIEQNENISAKVSSFFYTSRQTIINYNSTEKYYS
;
A
#
# COMPACT_ATOMS: atom_id res chain seq x y z
N MET A 1 13.17 7.34 -13.77
CA MET A 1 12.71 5.98 -14.13
C MET A 1 13.24 5.02 -13.07
N ILE A 2 12.38 4.31 -12.34
CA ILE A 2 12.81 3.37 -11.28
C ILE A 2 13.64 2.23 -11.86
N ARG A 3 14.60 1.71 -11.10
CA ARG A 3 15.50 0.61 -11.49
C ARG A 3 14.75 -0.57 -12.11
N ALA A 4 13.62 -0.95 -11.50
CA ALA A 4 12.74 -2.00 -12.03
C ALA A 4 12.12 -1.64 -13.39
N GLY A 5 11.74 -0.37 -13.59
CA GLY A 5 11.18 0.13 -14.85
C GLY A 5 12.20 0.18 -15.99
N ALA A 6 13.47 0.47 -15.68
CA ALA A 6 14.55 0.43 -16.68
C ALA A 6 14.82 -1.02 -17.15
N ILE A 7 14.86 -1.98 -16.23
CA ILE A 7 14.99 -3.40 -16.56
C ILE A 7 13.77 -3.85 -17.37
N ALA A 8 12.55 -3.53 -16.92
CA ALA A 8 11.32 -3.90 -17.63
C ALA A 8 11.33 -3.37 -19.07
N LYS A 9 11.73 -2.12 -19.28
CA LYS A 9 11.85 -1.54 -20.63
C LYS A 9 12.88 -2.28 -21.49
N LYS A 10 14.04 -2.65 -20.93
CA LYS A 10 15.08 -3.39 -21.64
C LYS A 10 14.64 -4.81 -21.99
N VAL A 11 13.97 -5.50 -21.07
CA VAL A 11 13.39 -6.84 -21.32
C VAL A 11 12.29 -6.78 -22.37
N ILE A 12 11.42 -5.76 -22.35
CA ILE A 12 10.39 -5.54 -23.38
C ILE A 12 11.05 -5.34 -24.75
N GLN A 13 12.08 -4.50 -24.83
CA GLN A 13 12.82 -4.29 -26.09
C GLN A 13 13.43 -5.60 -26.60
N GLU A 14 14.09 -6.37 -25.74
CA GLU A 14 14.68 -7.67 -26.13
C GLU A 14 13.62 -8.68 -26.58
N LEU A 15 12.42 -8.65 -25.99
CA LEU A 15 11.30 -9.48 -26.44
C LEU A 15 10.78 -9.04 -27.80
N GLU A 16 10.60 -7.74 -28.02
CA GLU A 16 10.18 -7.17 -29.31
C GLU A 16 11.18 -7.47 -30.42
N ASP A 17 12.49 -7.43 -30.12
CA ASP A 17 13.56 -7.80 -31.05
C ASP A 17 13.53 -9.31 -31.42
N MET A 18 12.91 -10.15 -30.60
CA MET A 18 12.63 -11.57 -30.88
C MET A 18 11.30 -11.77 -31.62
N GLU A 19 10.68 -10.70 -32.13
CA GLU A 19 9.35 -10.70 -32.75
C GLU A 19 8.23 -11.16 -31.79
N CYS A 20 8.43 -11.00 -30.48
CA CYS A 20 7.36 -11.20 -29.53
C CYS A 20 6.42 -9.99 -29.51
N ASP A 21 5.12 -10.23 -29.70
CA ASP A 21 4.10 -9.25 -29.35
C ASP A 21 3.99 -9.14 -27.82
N THR A 22 4.57 -8.07 -27.27
CA THR A 22 4.57 -7.80 -25.82
C THR A 22 3.21 -7.31 -25.30
N THR A 23 2.27 -6.97 -26.19
CA THR A 23 0.91 -6.55 -25.84
C THR A 23 -0.03 -7.73 -25.65
N THR A 24 0.11 -8.78 -26.46
CA THR A 24 -0.70 -10.01 -26.38
C THR A 24 0.04 -11.21 -25.79
N GLY A 25 1.36 -11.11 -25.63
CA GLY A 25 2.25 -12.17 -25.14
C GLY A 25 2.83 -13.05 -26.26
N CYS A 26 4.03 -13.59 -26.04
CA CYS A 26 4.69 -14.49 -26.99
C CYS A 26 4.11 -15.91 -26.91
N THR A 27 3.99 -16.59 -28.06
CA THR A 27 3.56 -18.00 -28.13
C THR A 27 4.48 -18.84 -29.02
N GLY A 28 4.36 -20.17 -28.94
CA GLY A 28 5.11 -21.11 -29.78
C GLY A 28 6.63 -21.00 -29.62
N ALA A 29 7.34 -21.14 -30.73
CA ALA A 29 8.81 -21.16 -30.76
C ALA A 29 9.45 -19.87 -30.22
N VAL A 30 8.82 -18.71 -30.44
CA VAL A 30 9.29 -17.42 -29.89
C VAL A 30 9.25 -17.43 -28.37
N ALA A 31 8.20 -18.00 -27.78
CA ALA A 31 8.10 -18.13 -26.33
C ALA A 31 9.14 -19.10 -25.74
N ASP A 32 9.47 -20.18 -26.46
CA ASP A 32 10.52 -21.12 -26.05
C ASP A 32 11.91 -20.47 -26.11
N THR A 33 12.19 -19.74 -27.19
CA THR A 33 13.43 -18.97 -27.34
C THR A 33 13.55 -17.90 -26.25
N ALA A 34 12.50 -17.11 -26.01
CA ALA A 34 12.51 -16.11 -24.96
C ALA A 34 12.75 -16.74 -23.58
N ARG A 35 12.05 -17.82 -23.24
CA ARG A 35 12.26 -18.56 -21.98
C ARG A 35 13.70 -19.02 -21.82
N ALA A 36 14.30 -19.59 -22.87
CA ALA A 36 15.69 -20.03 -22.84
C ALA A 36 16.66 -18.84 -22.69
N THR A 37 16.42 -17.73 -23.41
CA THR A 37 17.29 -16.54 -23.40
C THR A 37 17.29 -15.80 -22.06
N PHE A 38 16.16 -15.79 -21.34
CA PHE A 38 16.06 -15.15 -20.02
C PHE A 38 16.30 -16.13 -18.86
N ALA A 39 16.39 -17.44 -19.11
CA ALA A 39 16.67 -18.43 -18.07
C ALA A 39 18.02 -18.18 -17.40
N GLY A 40 18.02 -18.15 -16.06
CA GLY A 40 19.24 -17.98 -15.27
C GLY A 40 19.79 -16.56 -15.23
N ARG A 41 19.17 -15.59 -15.92
CA ARG A 41 19.56 -14.18 -15.79
C ARG A 41 19.24 -13.66 -14.39
N THR A 42 20.16 -12.84 -13.89
CA THR A 42 20.14 -12.17 -12.60
C THR A 42 20.14 -10.65 -12.83
N LEU A 43 20.12 -9.87 -11.74
CA LEU A 43 20.28 -8.42 -11.84
C LEU A 43 21.62 -8.02 -12.46
N ASN A 44 22.68 -8.82 -12.27
CA ASN A 44 24.02 -8.50 -12.78
C ASN A 44 24.08 -8.50 -14.32
N ASP A 45 23.18 -9.22 -14.99
CA ASP A 45 23.09 -9.26 -16.45
C ASP A 45 22.49 -7.98 -17.05
N TYR A 46 21.79 -7.19 -16.23
CA TYR A 46 21.22 -5.90 -16.63
C TYR A 46 22.05 -4.71 -16.14
N TYR A 47 22.91 -4.91 -15.13
CA TYR A 47 23.77 -3.89 -14.52
C TYR A 47 25.25 -4.23 -14.72
N THR A 48 25.76 -3.94 -15.91
CA THR A 48 27.17 -4.19 -16.27
C THR A 48 28.11 -3.06 -15.83
N GLU A 49 27.62 -1.82 -15.77
CA GLU A 49 28.35 -0.65 -15.30
C GLU A 49 27.40 0.54 -14.99
N GLY A 50 27.91 1.54 -14.26
CA GLY A 50 27.20 2.76 -13.89
C GLY A 50 26.81 2.82 -12.40
N LYS A 51 27.12 3.95 -11.74
CA LYS A 51 26.38 4.36 -10.54
C LYS A 51 25.06 4.91 -11.05
N GLY A 52 23.93 4.33 -10.66
CA GLY A 52 22.64 4.90 -11.00
C GLY A 52 22.53 6.30 -10.36
N ASP A 53 22.60 7.35 -11.17
CA ASP A 53 22.30 8.71 -10.75
C ASP A 53 20.77 8.92 -10.84
N GLY A 54 20.15 9.18 -9.68
CA GLY A 54 18.69 9.31 -9.48
C GLY A 54 18.03 8.00 -9.04
N LEU A 55 17.47 7.91 -7.83
CA LEU A 55 16.09 8.29 -7.51
C LEU A 55 15.84 8.50 -6.00
N SER A 56 16.88 8.47 -5.18
CA SER A 56 16.75 8.85 -3.79
C SER A 56 16.69 10.38 -3.74
N PHE A 57 15.53 10.94 -3.40
CA PHE A 57 15.29 12.38 -3.17
C PHE A 57 15.27 13.27 -4.42
N GLN A 58 14.27 13.10 -5.31
CA GLN A 58 13.90 14.20 -6.20
C GLN A 58 13.15 15.27 -5.39
N GLU A 59 13.55 16.54 -5.54
CA GLU A 59 12.67 17.67 -5.21
C GLU A 59 11.59 17.75 -6.29
N LEU A 60 10.41 17.25 -5.96
CA LEU A 60 9.25 17.34 -6.83
C LEU A 60 8.46 18.59 -6.43
N GLU A 61 8.26 19.49 -7.37
CA GLU A 61 7.47 20.71 -7.15
C GLU A 61 6.03 20.33 -6.79
N GLY A 62 5.55 20.79 -5.62
CA GLY A 62 4.24 20.43 -5.08
C GLY A 62 4.19 19.15 -4.22
N PHE A 63 5.34 18.52 -3.92
CA PHE A 63 5.39 17.34 -3.04
C PHE A 63 6.20 17.64 -1.78
N GLY A 64 5.66 17.29 -0.62
CA GLY A 64 6.33 17.43 0.68
C GLY A 64 7.01 16.14 1.14
N LEU A 65 8.03 16.28 2.01
CA LEU A 65 8.57 15.16 2.78
C LEU A 65 7.50 14.66 3.76
N VAL A 66 6.86 13.55 3.44
CA VAL A 66 5.97 12.86 4.37
C VAL A 66 6.85 11.97 5.24
N THR A 67 7.00 12.33 6.52
CA THR A 67 7.67 11.48 7.50
C THR A 67 6.97 10.13 7.61
N THR A 68 7.63 9.08 8.07
CA THR A 68 6.96 7.80 8.40
C THR A 68 6.36 7.80 9.82
N SER A 69 6.47 8.91 10.55
CA SER A 69 5.87 9.06 11.87
C SER A 69 4.34 9.01 11.78
N THR A 70 3.71 8.42 12.78
CA THR A 70 2.24 8.35 12.85
C THR A 70 1.70 9.53 13.68
N PRO A 71 0.48 10.03 13.38
CA PRO A 71 -0.23 10.92 14.29
C PRO A 71 -0.44 10.27 15.67
N ILE A 72 -0.35 11.05 16.74
CA ILE A 72 -0.47 10.59 18.13
C ILE A 72 -1.46 11.52 18.86
N PHE A 73 -2.57 10.97 19.32
CA PHE A 73 -3.65 11.75 19.96
C PHE A 73 -3.72 11.58 21.48
N GLN A 74 -2.94 10.66 22.08
CA GLN A 74 -3.02 10.34 23.50
C GLN A 74 -1.66 10.06 24.13
N LYS A 75 -1.60 10.18 25.46
CA LYS A 75 -0.39 9.92 26.24
C LYS A 75 0.10 8.49 26.04
N HIS A 76 1.35 8.38 25.64
CA HIS A 76 2.03 7.12 25.38
C HIS A 76 2.30 6.31 26.64
N SER A 77 2.17 4.98 26.53
CA SER A 77 2.77 4.07 27.50
C SER A 77 4.21 3.80 27.11
N ILE A 78 5.16 3.96 28.04
CA ILE A 78 6.59 3.72 27.81
C ILE A 78 6.94 2.25 27.48
N PHE A 79 5.96 1.35 27.51
CA PHE A 79 6.13 -0.08 27.26
C PHE A 79 5.63 -0.55 25.89
N VAL A 80 5.08 0.34 25.05
CA VAL A 80 4.49 -0.02 23.75
C VAL A 80 5.16 0.77 22.64
N HIS A 81 5.88 0.11 21.73
CA HIS A 81 6.57 0.81 20.64
C HIS A 81 5.61 1.36 19.57
N TYR A 82 4.50 0.69 19.31
CA TYR A 82 3.49 1.16 18.35
C TYR A 82 2.68 2.32 18.90
N ALA A 83 2.32 3.28 18.04
CA ALA A 83 1.30 4.24 18.42
C ALA A 83 -0.08 3.56 18.56
N GLN A 84 -0.97 4.23 19.28
CA GLN A 84 -2.29 3.71 19.53
C GLN A 84 -3.18 3.82 18.28
N ALA A 85 -4.02 2.81 18.08
CA ALA A 85 -5.04 2.78 17.05
C ALA A 85 -6.22 3.70 17.45
N LYS A 86 -6.06 5.01 17.23
CA LYS A 86 -7.01 6.07 17.60
C LYS A 86 -7.15 7.09 16.48
N SER A 87 -8.39 7.42 16.13
CA SER A 87 -8.77 8.50 15.21
C SER A 87 -9.14 9.76 16.00
N LEU A 88 -9.66 10.77 15.32
CA LEU A 88 -10.29 11.95 15.92
C LEU A 88 -11.76 11.70 16.32
N LEU A 89 -12.19 10.44 16.38
CA LEU A 89 -13.51 10.05 16.87
C LEU A 89 -13.42 9.35 18.23
N GLU A 90 -14.49 9.41 19.02
CA GLU A 90 -14.55 8.77 20.32
C GLU A 90 -14.46 7.23 20.23
N GLY A 91 -13.93 6.59 21.29
CA GLY A 91 -13.85 5.13 21.38
C GLY A 91 -12.59 4.52 20.74
N ASN A 92 -12.59 3.21 20.54
CA ASN A 92 -11.52 2.52 19.78
C ASN A 92 -12.02 2.21 18.38
N LEU A 93 -11.12 2.18 17.39
CA LEU A 93 -11.47 1.89 15.99
C LEU A 93 -12.27 0.59 15.78
N LYS A 94 -12.12 -0.39 16.68
CA LYS A 94 -12.82 -1.68 16.60
C LYS A 94 -14.29 -1.61 17.05
N ASP A 95 -14.68 -0.55 17.75
CA ASP A 95 -15.97 -0.42 18.42
C ASP A 95 -17.04 0.25 17.51
N HIS A 96 -16.63 0.82 16.37
CA HIS A 96 -17.50 1.48 15.39
C HIS A 96 -16.98 1.31 13.96
N GLY A 97 -17.82 1.62 12.98
CA GLY A 97 -17.41 1.73 11.58
C GLY A 97 -17.02 3.16 11.19
N ASN A 98 -16.31 3.34 10.07
CA ASN A 98 -15.99 4.64 9.44
C ASN A 98 -17.01 5.74 9.74
N GLY A 99 -16.58 6.76 10.50
CA GLY A 99 -17.37 7.98 10.73
C GLY A 99 -18.61 7.79 11.61
N MET A 100 -18.81 6.60 12.20
CA MET A 100 -20.01 6.27 12.98
C MET A 100 -19.89 6.59 14.48
N SER A 101 -18.84 7.32 14.88
CA SER A 101 -18.62 7.74 16.26
C SER A 101 -18.53 9.27 16.33
N PRO A 102 -18.98 9.92 17.43
CA PRO A 102 -18.83 11.36 17.60
C PRO A 102 -17.36 11.83 17.54
N ILE A 103 -17.15 13.10 17.22
CA ILE A 103 -15.82 13.72 17.27
C ILE A 103 -15.27 13.66 18.70
N ALA A 104 -14.02 13.22 18.85
CA ALA A 104 -13.31 13.24 20.11
C ALA A 104 -13.03 14.69 20.55
N LEU A 105 -13.33 14.97 21.81
CA LEU A 105 -13.08 16.27 22.42
C LEU A 105 -11.75 16.27 23.19
N ASP A 106 -11.06 17.41 23.16
CA ASP A 106 -9.92 17.67 24.04
C ASP A 106 -10.37 17.67 25.51
N GLU A 107 -9.72 16.83 26.33
CA GLU A 107 -10.00 16.70 27.77
C GLU A 107 -9.83 18.03 28.53
N CYS A 108 -8.97 18.94 28.04
CA CYS A 108 -8.71 20.21 28.72
C CYS A 108 -9.77 21.28 28.41
N ARG A 109 -10.31 21.31 27.19
CA ARG A 109 -11.16 22.40 26.70
C ARG A 109 -12.59 21.98 26.35
N SER A 110 -12.89 20.67 26.29
CA SER A 110 -14.17 20.13 25.79
C SER A 110 -14.53 20.66 24.40
N LEU A 111 -13.51 20.91 23.57
CA LEU A 111 -13.63 21.35 22.18
C LEU A 111 -13.12 20.26 21.25
N PRO A 112 -13.58 20.20 19.99
CA PRO A 112 -13.00 19.32 18.98
C PRO A 112 -11.48 19.48 18.91
N ILE A 113 -10.78 18.36 18.76
CA ILE A 113 -9.35 18.37 18.47
C ILE A 113 -9.17 18.98 17.07
N ASP A 114 -8.56 20.16 17.00
CA ASP A 114 -8.18 20.79 15.73
C ASP A 114 -6.82 20.25 15.29
N PHE A 115 -6.78 19.59 14.12
CA PHE A 115 -5.56 19.07 13.53
C PHE A 115 -5.48 19.54 12.08
N ASN A 116 -4.56 20.46 11.82
CA ASN A 116 -4.24 20.90 10.48
C ASN A 116 -2.81 20.48 10.09
N PRO A 117 -2.63 19.49 9.20
CA PRO A 117 -1.30 19.05 8.77
C PRO A 117 -0.53 20.10 7.94
N THR A 118 -1.21 21.17 7.50
CA THR A 118 -0.61 22.30 6.76
C THR A 118 -0.15 23.43 7.68
N ASP A 119 -0.42 23.36 8.98
CA ASP A 119 0.09 24.33 9.96
C ASP A 119 1.55 24.01 10.32
N PHE A 120 2.43 24.16 9.34
CA PHE A 120 3.86 23.93 9.50
C PHE A 120 4.62 25.15 10.01
N GLU A 121 4.07 26.35 9.79
CA GLU A 121 4.69 27.62 10.13
C GLU A 121 4.45 28.01 11.60
N ASP A 122 3.23 27.79 12.12
CA ASP A 122 2.89 28.19 13.50
C ASP A 122 3.03 27.02 14.49
N GLU A 123 2.73 25.77 14.08
CA GLU A 123 2.75 24.59 14.95
C GLU A 123 3.84 23.54 14.63
N GLY A 124 4.72 23.80 13.65
CA GLY A 124 5.87 22.94 13.34
C GLY A 124 5.56 21.72 12.45
N GLY A 125 4.33 21.61 11.96
CA GLY A 125 3.94 20.65 10.93
C GLY A 125 3.94 19.20 11.43
N ASN A 126 3.77 18.27 10.49
CA ASN A 126 3.51 16.81 10.64
C ASN A 126 4.39 15.97 11.63
N MET A 127 5.26 16.58 12.43
CA MET A 127 5.94 15.96 13.56
C MET A 127 5.28 16.32 14.89
N VAL A 128 3.96 16.15 14.98
CA VAL A 128 3.24 16.22 16.26
C VAL A 128 3.97 15.30 17.26
N LEU A 129 4.65 15.91 18.24
CA LEU A 129 5.38 15.29 19.37
C LEU A 129 6.79 14.72 19.12
N TRP A 130 7.48 15.03 18.00
CA TRP A 130 8.93 14.74 17.95
C TRP A 130 9.69 15.68 18.91
N ASN A 131 10.63 15.14 19.67
CA ASN A 131 11.43 15.91 20.62
C ASN A 131 12.90 15.82 20.23
N ASP A 132 13.43 16.86 19.60
CA ASP A 132 14.83 16.92 19.13
C ASP A 132 15.85 16.71 20.26
N LYS A 133 15.53 17.10 21.50
CA LYS A 133 16.40 16.86 22.66
C LYS A 133 16.51 15.38 22.98
N LYS A 134 15.42 14.62 22.80
CA LYS A 134 15.37 13.17 23.10
C LYS A 134 15.81 12.31 21.92
N GLY A 135 15.23 12.54 20.74
CA GLY A 135 15.47 11.70 19.56
C GLY A 135 16.53 12.22 18.60
N GLY A 136 17.01 13.45 18.80
CA GLY A 136 17.98 14.08 17.94
C GLY A 136 17.38 14.85 16.77
N LYS A 137 18.18 15.79 16.21
CA LYS A 137 17.79 16.61 15.07
C LYS A 137 17.80 15.85 13.74
N TYR A 138 18.62 14.80 13.63
CA TYR A 138 18.79 14.00 12.41
C TYR A 138 18.65 12.49 12.72
N PRO A 139 17.47 12.02 13.15
CA PRO A 139 17.26 10.63 13.59
C PRO A 139 17.46 9.58 12.49
N TRP A 140 17.53 9.96 11.21
CA TRP A 140 17.82 9.05 10.10
C TRP A 140 19.31 8.91 9.79
N ASP A 141 20.18 9.76 10.35
CA ASP A 141 21.61 9.68 10.13
C ASP A 141 22.26 8.81 11.20
N GLN A 142 22.76 7.64 10.81
CA GLN A 142 23.41 6.72 11.74
C GLN A 142 24.61 7.35 12.47
N ARG A 143 25.30 8.31 11.84
CA ARG A 143 26.41 9.05 12.47
C ARG A 143 25.93 9.87 13.65
N TYR A 144 24.69 10.35 13.62
CA TYR A 144 24.07 11.08 14.72
C TYR A 144 23.99 10.24 16.01
N PHE A 145 23.90 8.92 15.91
CA PHE A 145 23.90 8.01 17.06
C PHE A 145 25.32 7.57 17.49
N GLN A 146 26.31 7.74 16.62
CA GLN A 146 27.71 7.37 16.88
C GLN A 146 28.51 8.56 17.46
N GLU A 147 28.22 9.77 16.97
CA GLU A 147 28.92 11.02 17.32
C GLU A 147 28.04 11.97 18.17
N GLY A 148 26.80 11.55 18.47
CA GLY A 148 25.70 12.41 18.91
C GLY A 148 25.90 13.17 20.21
N PRO A 149 25.02 14.15 20.51
CA PRO A 149 25.03 14.83 21.79
C PRO A 149 24.55 13.87 22.87
N PHE A 150 25.47 13.12 23.49
CA PHE A 150 25.23 12.30 24.69
C PHE A 150 24.98 13.17 25.94
N ASN A 151 24.25 14.27 25.74
CA ASN A 151 23.90 15.25 26.74
C ASN A 151 22.70 14.76 27.56
N ASP A 152 22.46 15.41 28.68
CA ASP A 152 21.39 15.06 29.62
C ASP A 152 20.01 15.23 28.97
N GLY A 153 19.41 14.10 28.57
CA GLY A 153 18.08 14.02 27.96
C GLY A 153 18.02 13.34 26.59
N PHE A 154 19.14 13.05 25.92
CA PHE A 154 19.14 12.21 24.72
C PHE A 154 18.79 10.76 25.10
N ASP A 155 17.84 10.17 24.39
CA ASP A 155 17.38 8.81 24.58
C ASP A 155 17.48 8.08 23.23
N PRO A 156 18.47 7.19 23.03
CA PRO A 156 18.65 6.49 21.76
C PRO A 156 17.45 5.60 21.41
N GLU A 157 16.62 5.23 22.39
CA GLU A 157 15.37 4.48 22.17
C GLU A 157 14.19 5.38 21.80
N TYR A 158 14.33 6.71 21.84
CA TYR A 158 13.22 7.62 21.53
C TYR A 158 12.73 7.46 20.09
N ILE A 159 13.64 7.15 19.15
CA ILE A 159 13.31 6.92 17.74
C ILE A 159 12.43 5.68 17.52
N THR A 160 12.46 4.71 18.44
CA THR A 160 11.67 3.47 18.33
C THR A 160 10.25 3.63 18.88
N ARG A 161 9.94 4.80 19.47
CA ARG A 161 8.61 5.11 19.99
C ARG A 161 7.69 5.57 18.87
N TYR A 162 6.39 5.30 19.02
CA TYR A 162 5.35 5.74 18.09
C TYR A 162 5.49 5.15 16.68
N ALA A 163 5.91 3.90 16.61
CA ALA A 163 6.00 3.17 15.36
C ALA A 163 4.63 3.11 14.68
N ALA A 164 4.63 3.37 13.38
CA ALA A 164 3.51 3.10 12.49
C ALA A 164 3.32 1.58 12.32
N ASP A 165 2.11 1.16 11.96
CA ASP A 165 1.83 -0.20 11.53
C ASP A 165 1.75 -0.29 9.99
N SER A 166 1.58 -1.49 9.44
CA SER A 166 1.49 -1.66 7.99
C SER A 166 0.29 -0.93 7.37
N ALA A 167 -0.82 -0.77 8.10
CA ALA A 167 -2.05 -0.20 7.58
C ALA A 167 -1.90 1.30 7.34
N ASN A 168 -1.49 2.04 8.36
CA ASN A 168 -1.39 3.49 8.26
C ASN A 168 -0.21 3.94 7.38
N THR A 169 0.87 3.16 7.37
CA THR A 169 1.99 3.37 6.44
C THR A 169 1.53 3.20 4.99
N ALA A 170 0.85 2.09 4.68
CA ALA A 170 0.38 1.84 3.31
C ALA A 170 -0.74 2.81 2.90
N ALA A 171 -1.63 3.19 3.81
CA ALA A 171 -2.65 4.21 3.58
C ALA A 171 -2.05 5.56 3.22
N SER A 172 -0.98 5.96 3.92
CA SER A 172 -0.26 7.21 3.63
C SER A 172 0.37 7.17 2.24
N TYR A 173 0.96 6.03 1.83
CA TYR A 173 1.46 5.87 0.45
C TYR A 173 0.36 5.83 -0.60
N ALA A 174 -0.78 5.21 -0.28
CA ALA A 174 -1.89 5.09 -1.21
C ALA A 174 -2.58 6.42 -1.45
N THR A 175 -2.69 7.29 -0.44
CA THR A 175 -3.57 8.47 -0.46
C THR A 175 -2.84 9.81 -0.33
N GLY A 176 -1.57 9.81 0.08
CA GLY A 176 -0.84 11.02 0.45
C GLY A 176 -1.29 11.64 1.79
N HIS A 177 -2.22 11.01 2.52
CA HIS A 177 -2.76 11.53 3.77
C HIS A 177 -2.29 10.70 4.97
N LYS A 178 -1.87 11.39 6.04
CA LYS A 178 -1.56 10.76 7.32
C LYS A 178 -2.82 10.14 7.92
N THR A 179 -2.66 8.97 8.53
CA THR A 179 -3.71 8.29 9.28
C THR A 179 -3.11 7.53 10.46
N ALA A 180 -3.95 6.98 11.35
CA ALA A 180 -3.49 6.33 12.58
C ALA A 180 -3.33 4.81 12.42
N PRO A 181 -2.54 4.14 13.28
CA PRO A 181 -2.29 2.71 13.18
C PRO A 181 -3.57 1.89 13.11
N GLY A 182 -3.60 0.94 12.18
CA GLY A 182 -4.78 0.10 11.93
C GLY A 182 -5.80 0.71 10.96
N MET A 183 -5.72 1.99 10.60
CA MET A 183 -6.60 2.62 9.62
C MET A 183 -6.09 2.39 8.20
N MET A 184 -7.00 2.17 7.24
CA MET A 184 -6.71 1.86 5.84
C MET A 184 -7.45 2.86 4.93
N SER A 185 -6.68 3.75 4.29
CA SER A 185 -7.15 4.75 3.31
C SER A 185 -8.37 5.57 3.72
N VAL A 186 -8.40 5.91 5.00
CA VAL A 186 -9.32 6.90 5.57
C VAL A 186 -8.50 7.98 6.27
N ASN A 187 -9.01 9.21 6.31
CA ASN A 187 -8.40 10.29 7.08
C ASN A 187 -8.64 10.08 8.59
N LEU A 188 -8.14 10.99 9.41
CA LEU A 188 -8.28 10.91 10.87
C LEU A 188 -9.73 11.10 11.38
N TYR A 189 -10.63 11.61 10.55
CA TYR A 189 -12.07 11.63 10.80
C TYR A 189 -12.78 10.36 10.31
N GLU A 190 -12.00 9.37 9.87
CA GLU A 190 -12.46 8.09 9.33
C GLU A 190 -13.26 8.21 8.02
N GLU A 191 -13.07 9.30 7.29
CA GLU A 191 -13.66 9.51 5.96
C GLU A 191 -12.76 8.86 4.88
N ASP A 192 -13.38 8.22 3.89
CA ASP A 192 -12.69 7.61 2.75
C ASP A 192 -11.82 8.65 2.02
N VAL A 193 -10.52 8.37 1.87
CA VAL A 193 -9.61 9.19 1.07
C VAL A 193 -9.22 8.41 -0.18
N THR A 194 -9.36 9.04 -1.33
CA THR A 194 -9.07 8.41 -2.62
C THR A 194 -7.62 7.91 -2.69
N THR A 195 -7.42 6.71 -3.22
CA THR A 195 -6.10 6.10 -3.44
C THR A 195 -5.56 6.37 -4.84
N ILE A 196 -4.24 6.23 -5.00
CA ILE A 196 -3.56 6.29 -6.30
C ILE A 196 -4.08 5.23 -7.30
N VAL A 197 -4.59 4.09 -6.81
CA VAL A 197 -5.23 3.08 -7.67
C VAL A 197 -6.56 3.61 -8.20
N GLU A 198 -7.38 4.20 -7.34
CA GLU A 198 -8.64 4.82 -7.76
C GLU A 198 -8.41 5.98 -8.72
N ASP A 199 -7.45 6.87 -8.45
CA ASP A 199 -7.12 7.99 -9.33
C ASP A 199 -6.59 7.51 -10.69
N ALA A 200 -5.76 6.48 -10.72
CA ALA A 200 -5.31 5.87 -11.97
C ALA A 200 -6.50 5.33 -12.79
N MET A 201 -7.46 4.65 -12.15
CA MET A 201 -8.67 4.16 -12.82
C MET A 201 -9.59 5.28 -13.30
N LYS A 202 -9.76 6.36 -12.51
CA LYS A 202 -10.48 7.56 -12.93
C LYS A 202 -9.86 8.20 -14.18
N CYS A 203 -8.54 8.08 -14.33
CA CYS A 203 -7.80 8.51 -15.52
C CYS A 203 -7.81 7.48 -16.68
N GLY A 204 -8.64 6.43 -16.61
CA GLY A 204 -8.76 5.40 -17.64
C GLY A 204 -7.58 4.42 -17.69
N LYS A 205 -6.75 4.35 -16.65
CA LYS A 205 -5.62 3.40 -16.57
C LYS A 205 -6.06 2.12 -15.89
N ALA A 206 -5.50 0.99 -16.31
CA ALA A 206 -5.54 -0.23 -15.52
C ALA A 206 -4.71 -0.03 -14.24
N ALA A 207 -5.29 -0.33 -13.08
CA ALA A 207 -4.61 -0.21 -11.80
C ALA A 207 -5.04 -1.31 -10.81
N GLY A 208 -4.13 -1.69 -9.92
CA GLY A 208 -4.29 -2.86 -9.09
C GLY A 208 -3.14 -3.13 -8.15
N VAL A 209 -3.23 -4.24 -7.40
CA VAL A 209 -2.17 -4.67 -6.47
C VAL A 209 -1.77 -6.13 -6.68
N ILE A 210 -0.53 -6.45 -6.38
CA ILE A 210 -0.02 -7.82 -6.27
C ILE A 210 0.70 -7.98 -4.94
N SER A 211 0.47 -9.11 -4.27
CA SER A 211 1.10 -9.40 -2.99
C SER A 211 1.28 -10.89 -2.73
N SER A 212 2.27 -11.22 -1.90
CA SER A 212 2.44 -12.58 -1.34
C SER A 212 1.61 -12.82 -0.08
N VAL A 213 0.81 -11.83 0.33
CA VAL A 213 -0.15 -11.92 1.45
C VAL A 213 -1.58 -11.71 0.94
N PRO A 214 -2.62 -11.91 1.77
CA PRO A 214 -4.00 -11.80 1.30
C PRO A 214 -4.31 -10.40 0.77
N VAL A 215 -5.20 -10.30 -0.21
CA VAL A 215 -5.52 -9.03 -0.91
C VAL A 215 -6.01 -7.94 0.05
N LEU A 216 -6.81 -8.28 1.07
CA LEU A 216 -7.32 -7.30 2.05
C LEU A 216 -6.44 -7.23 3.32
N HIS A 217 -5.23 -7.81 3.29
CA HIS A 217 -4.25 -7.52 4.33
C HIS A 217 -3.83 -6.05 4.23
N ALA A 218 -3.33 -5.46 5.32
CA ALA A 218 -3.08 -4.02 5.41
C ALA A 218 -2.39 -3.39 4.19
N THR A 219 -1.22 -3.92 3.81
CA THR A 219 -0.44 -3.30 2.73
C THR A 219 -1.16 -3.28 1.38
N PRO A 220 -1.55 -4.42 0.77
CA PRO A 220 -2.30 -4.39 -0.48
C PRO A 220 -3.70 -3.77 -0.32
N GLY A 221 -4.38 -4.07 0.80
CA GLY A 221 -5.74 -3.64 1.06
C GLY A 221 -5.88 -2.12 1.16
N SER A 222 -4.89 -1.40 1.71
CA SER A 222 -4.96 0.06 1.77
C SER A 222 -5.00 0.70 0.37
N PHE A 223 -4.52 0.04 -0.68
CA PHE A 223 -4.64 0.60 -2.04
C PHE A 223 -6.02 0.33 -2.67
N VAL A 224 -6.78 -0.64 -2.17
CA VAL A 224 -8.00 -1.15 -2.82
C VAL A 224 -9.22 -1.23 -1.90
N ALA A 225 -9.14 -0.68 -0.69
CA ALA A 225 -10.22 -0.63 0.28
C ALA A 225 -10.01 0.49 1.31
N HIS A 226 -11.12 0.98 1.86
CA HIS A 226 -11.21 1.98 2.91
C HIS A 226 -11.83 1.35 4.16
N SER A 227 -11.16 1.50 5.31
CA SER A 227 -11.65 1.01 6.60
C SER A 227 -10.94 1.74 7.74
N ASN A 228 -11.69 2.22 8.72
CA ASN A 228 -11.15 2.75 9.97
C ASN A 228 -10.39 1.67 10.76
N TYR A 229 -10.72 0.40 10.56
CA TYR A 229 -10.06 -0.69 11.24
C TYR A 229 -9.71 -1.83 10.29
N ARG A 230 -8.43 -2.15 10.17
CA ARG A 230 -7.89 -3.20 9.31
C ARG A 230 -8.41 -4.61 9.61
N LYS A 231 -9.10 -4.83 10.73
CA LYS A 231 -9.76 -6.11 11.05
C LYS A 231 -11.28 -6.06 10.90
N ASN A 232 -11.86 -4.95 10.43
CA ASN A 232 -13.27 -4.87 10.08
C ASN A 232 -13.52 -5.53 8.72
N GLY A 233 -13.59 -6.87 8.72
CA GLY A 233 -13.72 -7.65 7.49
C GLY A 233 -14.96 -7.29 6.66
N SER A 234 -16.08 -6.91 7.30
CA SER A 234 -17.30 -6.52 6.57
C SER A 234 -17.10 -5.21 5.80
N GLN A 235 -16.47 -4.21 6.43
CA GLN A 235 -16.16 -2.94 5.76
C GLN A 235 -15.14 -3.12 4.65
N LEU A 236 -14.07 -3.88 4.90
CA LEU A 236 -13.05 -4.17 3.89
C LEU A 236 -13.66 -4.83 2.64
N GLN A 237 -14.56 -5.80 2.83
CA GLN A 237 -15.23 -6.47 1.71
C GLN A 237 -16.14 -5.52 0.92
N LYS A 238 -16.99 -4.75 1.61
CA LYS A 238 -17.88 -3.78 0.95
C LYS A 238 -17.10 -2.69 0.22
N SER A 239 -16.03 -2.20 0.83
CA SER A 239 -15.17 -1.19 0.21
C SER A 239 -14.43 -1.76 -1.00
N PHE A 240 -13.92 -2.99 -0.92
CA PHE A 240 -13.25 -3.63 -2.05
C PHE A 240 -14.20 -3.84 -3.24
N GLU A 241 -15.46 -4.22 -2.98
CA GLU A 241 -16.53 -4.27 -3.99
C GLU A 241 -16.77 -2.89 -4.64
N LYS A 242 -16.76 -1.82 -3.85
CA LYS A 242 -16.95 -0.44 -4.32
C LYS A 242 -15.77 0.07 -5.15
N VAL A 243 -14.53 -0.18 -4.70
CA VAL A 243 -13.32 0.26 -5.41
C VAL A 243 -13.19 -0.46 -6.75
N ASN A 244 -13.49 -1.77 -6.79
CA ASN A 244 -13.52 -2.56 -8.03
C ASN A 244 -12.24 -2.43 -8.89
N PRO A 245 -11.04 -2.76 -8.33
CA PRO A 245 -9.76 -2.55 -9.02
C PRO A 245 -9.64 -3.40 -10.30
N THR A 246 -8.83 -2.93 -11.26
CA THR A 246 -8.60 -3.65 -12.52
C THR A 246 -7.84 -4.96 -12.33
N PHE A 247 -7.02 -5.09 -11.30
CA PHE A 247 -6.29 -6.34 -11.04
C PHE A 247 -5.95 -6.49 -9.56
N VAL A 248 -6.09 -7.69 -9.01
CA VAL A 248 -5.70 -7.96 -7.62
C VAL A 248 -5.18 -9.39 -7.42
N ALA A 249 -3.88 -9.53 -7.20
CA ALA A 249 -3.30 -10.81 -6.82
C ALA A 249 -2.84 -10.78 -5.36
N GLY A 250 -3.16 -11.84 -4.62
CA GLY A 250 -2.74 -12.05 -3.24
C GLY A 250 -2.47 -13.53 -3.02
N ALA A 251 -1.77 -13.88 -1.96
CA ALA A 251 -1.56 -15.27 -1.56
C ALA A 251 -1.95 -15.48 -0.09
N CYS A 252 -1.91 -16.73 0.37
CA CYS A 252 -2.35 -17.18 1.67
C CYS A 252 -3.86 -16.98 1.96
N ALA A 253 -4.61 -18.07 2.05
CA ALA A 253 -6.00 -18.01 2.53
C ALA A 253 -6.03 -17.59 4.00
N SER A 254 -6.79 -16.54 4.32
CA SER A 254 -7.00 -16.04 5.68
C SER A 254 -8.33 -15.30 5.79
N ILE A 255 -8.62 -14.69 6.94
CA ILE A 255 -9.78 -13.80 7.13
C ILE A 255 -9.75 -12.54 6.23
N TYR A 256 -8.60 -12.22 5.65
CA TYR A 256 -8.38 -11.05 4.79
C TYR A 256 -8.49 -11.37 3.29
N GLN A 257 -9.09 -12.51 2.96
CA GLN A 257 -9.45 -12.83 1.60
C GLN A 257 -10.89 -12.35 1.31
N PRO A 258 -11.26 -12.05 0.04
CA PRO A 258 -12.65 -11.82 -0.30
C PRO A 258 -13.54 -12.98 0.17
N SER A 259 -14.71 -12.66 0.72
CA SER A 259 -15.63 -13.67 1.26
C SER A 259 -16.06 -14.67 0.20
N GLU A 260 -16.45 -15.88 0.62
CA GLU A 260 -17.04 -16.86 -0.29
C GLU A 260 -18.27 -16.31 -1.02
N GLU A 261 -19.08 -15.47 -0.36
CA GLU A 261 -20.20 -14.78 -0.99
C GLU A 261 -19.73 -13.92 -2.17
N HIS A 262 -18.72 -13.08 -1.98
CA HIS A 262 -18.17 -12.25 -3.04
C HIS A 262 -17.52 -13.12 -4.14
N LYS A 263 -16.77 -14.16 -3.77
CA LYS A 263 -16.19 -15.09 -4.74
C LYS A 263 -17.27 -15.82 -5.56
N ASN A 264 -18.40 -16.18 -4.96
CA ASN A 264 -19.54 -16.76 -5.67
C ASN A 264 -20.14 -15.79 -6.69
N LYS A 265 -20.14 -14.48 -6.42
CA LYS A 265 -20.54 -13.47 -7.42
C LYS A 265 -19.58 -13.47 -8.62
N MET A 266 -18.29 -13.75 -8.43
CA MET A 266 -17.28 -13.76 -9.50
C MET A 266 -17.18 -15.10 -10.25
N ARG A 267 -17.59 -16.22 -9.65
CA ARG A 267 -17.60 -17.55 -10.27
C ARG A 267 -18.61 -17.61 -11.44
N PRO A 268 -18.50 -18.60 -12.35
CA PRO A 268 -19.46 -18.76 -13.46
C PRO A 268 -20.91 -18.74 -12.97
N ASN A 269 -21.78 -18.00 -13.69
CA ASN A 269 -23.19 -17.72 -13.35
C ASN A 269 -23.41 -16.75 -12.16
N GLY A 270 -22.35 -16.24 -11.54
CA GLY A 270 -22.44 -15.18 -10.54
C GLY A 270 -22.70 -13.81 -11.17
N SER A 271 -23.21 -12.86 -10.36
CA SER A 271 -23.58 -11.52 -10.83
C SER A 271 -22.41 -10.67 -11.34
N LEU A 272 -21.18 -11.02 -10.96
CA LEU A 272 -19.93 -10.36 -11.36
C LEU A 272 -19.13 -11.18 -12.38
N SER A 273 -19.63 -12.33 -12.83
CA SER A 273 -18.91 -13.24 -13.74
C SER A 273 -18.57 -12.63 -15.11
N ASN A 274 -19.33 -11.62 -15.55
CA ASN A 274 -19.06 -10.88 -16.79
C ASN A 274 -18.06 -9.73 -16.61
N GLN A 275 -17.69 -9.39 -15.37
CA GLN A 275 -16.78 -8.29 -15.03
C GLN A 275 -15.47 -8.81 -14.41
N TRP A 276 -15.52 -9.97 -13.76
CA TRP A 276 -14.41 -10.53 -13.01
C TRP A 276 -14.06 -11.92 -13.50
N THR A 277 -12.76 -12.18 -13.62
CA THR A 277 -12.23 -13.53 -13.81
C THR A 277 -11.58 -13.98 -12.50
N LEU A 278 -12.29 -14.79 -11.73
CA LEU A 278 -11.72 -15.38 -10.51
C LEU A 278 -10.83 -16.58 -10.86
N ILE A 279 -9.58 -16.55 -10.42
CA ILE A 279 -8.65 -17.66 -10.57
C ILE A 279 -8.27 -18.19 -9.19
N GLU A 280 -8.74 -19.38 -8.84
CA GLU A 280 -8.33 -20.02 -7.59
C GLU A 280 -7.39 -21.19 -7.90
N GLN A 281 -6.23 -21.23 -7.24
CA GLN A 281 -5.40 -22.43 -7.30
C GLN A 281 -6.16 -23.61 -6.69
N ASN A 282 -6.40 -24.63 -7.50
CA ASN A 282 -6.80 -25.97 -7.10
C ASN A 282 -5.58 -26.91 -7.23
N GLU A 283 -5.45 -27.94 -6.40
CA GLU A 283 -4.41 -28.97 -6.49
C GLU A 283 -4.26 -29.53 -7.92
N ASN A 284 -5.35 -29.62 -8.68
CA ASN A 284 -5.35 -30.09 -10.08
C ASN A 284 -4.80 -29.09 -11.12
N ILE A 285 -4.70 -27.79 -10.79
CA ILE A 285 -4.19 -26.73 -11.69
C ILE A 285 -2.65 -26.61 -11.60
N SER A 286 -2.06 -27.12 -10.51
CA SER A 286 -0.62 -27.12 -10.27
C SER A 286 0.20 -27.81 -11.39
N ALA A 287 -0.41 -28.76 -12.12
CA ALA A 287 0.25 -29.46 -13.22
C ALA A 287 0.30 -28.66 -14.53
N LYS A 288 -0.50 -27.59 -14.70
CA LYS A 288 -0.54 -26.77 -15.93
C LYS A 288 -0.01 -25.34 -15.75
N VAL A 289 0.04 -24.83 -14.52
CA VAL A 289 0.54 -23.49 -14.20
C VAL A 289 1.80 -23.62 -13.34
N SER A 290 2.83 -24.27 -13.89
CA SER A 290 4.12 -24.48 -13.21
C SER A 290 5.17 -23.40 -13.51
N SER A 291 4.85 -22.41 -14.35
CA SER A 291 5.84 -21.43 -14.82
C SER A 291 5.63 -19.98 -14.37
N PHE A 292 4.56 -19.64 -13.63
CA PHE A 292 4.35 -18.28 -13.15
C PHE A 292 3.77 -18.28 -11.71
N PHE A 293 4.66 -17.97 -10.76
CA PHE A 293 4.44 -17.67 -9.33
C PHE A 293 4.21 -18.85 -8.35
N TYR A 294 5.18 -18.99 -7.43
CA TYR A 294 5.25 -20.00 -6.36
C TYR A 294 4.21 -19.77 -5.24
N THR A 295 3.51 -20.85 -4.91
CA THR A 295 2.97 -21.31 -3.60
C THR A 295 1.89 -20.52 -2.84
N SER A 296 0.70 -21.14 -2.82
CA SER A 296 -0.38 -21.13 -1.80
C SER A 296 -1.39 -19.98 -1.81
N ARG A 297 -2.59 -20.29 -2.34
CA ARG A 297 -3.92 -19.65 -2.18
C ARG A 297 -4.00 -18.12 -2.29
N GLN A 298 -4.03 -17.56 -3.51
CA GLN A 298 -5.14 -16.79 -4.13
C GLN A 298 -4.71 -16.21 -5.51
N THR A 299 -5.66 -15.88 -6.40
CA THR A 299 -5.44 -15.06 -7.60
C THR A 299 -6.77 -14.37 -7.96
N ILE A 300 -6.79 -13.08 -8.29
CA ILE A 300 -8.01 -12.40 -8.79
C ILE A 300 -7.63 -11.51 -9.97
N ILE A 301 -8.32 -11.70 -11.10
CA ILE A 301 -8.05 -10.98 -12.36
C ILE A 301 -9.29 -10.18 -12.74
N ASN A 302 -9.09 -8.93 -13.15
CA ASN A 302 -10.11 -8.15 -13.88
C ASN A 302 -9.53 -7.76 -15.25
N TYR A 303 -10.36 -7.90 -16.28
CA TYR A 303 -10.06 -7.49 -17.66
C TYR A 303 -11.17 -6.54 -18.05
N ASN A 304 -10.90 -5.23 -17.99
CA ASN A 304 -11.90 -4.23 -18.32
C ASN A 304 -11.96 -4.09 -19.85
N SER A 305 -12.65 -5.00 -20.54
CA SER A 305 -13.04 -4.79 -21.93
C SER A 305 -14.24 -3.85 -22.00
N THR A 306 -13.99 -2.55 -21.83
CA THR A 306 -14.85 -1.59 -22.51
C THR A 306 -14.10 -1.09 -23.72
N GLU A 307 -14.22 -1.87 -24.80
CA GLU A 307 -14.30 -1.29 -26.13
C GLU A 307 -15.37 -0.18 -26.10
N LYS A 308 -14.97 1.04 -25.79
CA LYS A 308 -15.54 2.19 -26.47
C LYS A 308 -14.55 2.56 -27.54
N TYR A 309 -14.79 1.96 -28.71
CA TYR A 309 -14.44 2.55 -29.99
C TYR A 309 -14.67 4.05 -29.92
N TYR A 310 -13.58 4.81 -29.93
CA TYR A 310 -13.61 6.18 -30.44
C TYR A 310 -13.02 6.10 -31.84
N SER A 311 -13.94 6.02 -32.79
CA SER A 311 -13.80 6.70 -34.09
C SER A 311 -13.68 8.20 -33.86
#